data_AF-A0A9D8CZL8-F1
#
_entry.id   AF-A0A9D8CZL8-F1
#
_cell.length_a   1.000
_cell.length_b   1.000
_cell.length_c   1.000
_cell.angle_alpha   90.00
_cell.angle_beta   90.00
_cell.angle_gamma   90.00
#
_symmetry.space_group_name_H-M   'P 1'
#
loop_
_entity.id
_entity.type
_entity.pdbx_description
1 polymer ?
#
loop_
_entity_poly.entity_id
_entity_poly.type
_entity_poly.pdbx_seq_one_letter_code
_entity_poly.pdbx_strand_id
1 'polypeptide(L)' 'MQQALDAVRELSSEQQDLLAAELLEHARVLALPPTRLSAEERAELEAALVAARRGEFASEAEVSAVFAKHGL' A
#
# COMPACT_ATOMS: atom_id res chain seq x y z
N MET A 1 21.21 -5.33 6.36
CA MET A 1 21.31 -3.86 6.54
C MET A 1 22.55 -3.30 5.86
N GLN A 2 23.75 -3.80 6.16
CA GLN A 2 25.00 -3.33 5.54
C GLN A 2 25.00 -3.47 4.00
N GLN A 3 24.61 -4.63 3.47
CA GLN A 3 24.49 -4.86 2.03
C GLN A 3 23.54 -3.88 1.31
N ALA A 4 22.47 -3.45 1.97
CA ALA A 4 21.54 -2.48 1.40
C ALA A 4 22.16 -1.08 1.34
N LEU A 5 22.88 -0.68 2.40
CA LEU A 5 23.61 0.59 2.42
C LEU A 5 24.73 0.61 1.39
N ASP A 6 25.44 -0.50 1.22
CA ASP A 6 26.49 -0.62 0.21
C ASP A 6 25.90 -0.54 -1.21
N ALA A 7 24.77 -1.21 -1.46
CA ALA A 7 24.06 -1.09 -2.74
C ALA A 7 23.61 0.35 -3.05
N VAL A 8 23.16 1.10 -2.05
CA VAL A 8 22.78 2.51 -2.23
C VAL A 8 24.00 3.39 -2.50
N ARG A 9 25.15 3.11 -1.88
CA ARG A 9 26.39 3.87 -2.09
C ARG A 9 26.98 3.70 -3.50
N GLU A 10 26.69 2.59 -4.17
CA GLU A 10 27.11 2.33 -5.56
C GLU A 10 26.23 3.04 -6.59
N LEU A 11 25.09 3.64 -6.19
CA LEU A 11 24.23 4.40 -7.09
C LEU A 11 24.86 5.76 -7.45
N SER A 12 24.46 6.33 -8.59
CA SER A 12 24.83 7.72 -8.93
C SER A 12 24.24 8.70 -7.91
N SER A 13 24.80 9.92 -7.81
CA SER A 13 24.27 10.95 -6.91
C SER A 13 22.79 11.26 -7.20
N GLU A 14 22.39 11.31 -8.47
CA GLU A 14 21.00 11.54 -8.88
C GLU A 14 20.08 10.41 -8.40
N GLN A 15 20.52 9.15 -8.52
CA GLN A 15 19.76 8.00 -8.03
C GLN A 15 19.67 7.95 -6.50
N GLN A 16 20.74 8.38 -5.81
CA GLN A 16 20.73 8.51 -4.35
C GLN A 16 19.75 9.60 -3.89
N ASP A 17 19.70 10.74 -4.58
CA ASP A 17 18.78 11.84 -4.28
C ASP A 17 17.31 11.42 -4.50
N LEU A 18 17.03 10.71 -5.60
CA LEU A 18 15.69 10.14 -5.85
C LEU A 18 15.29 9.16 -4.76
N LEU A 19 16.19 8.25 -4.37
CA LEU A 19 15.93 7.30 -3.30
C LEU A 19 15.72 8.00 -1.96
N ALA A 20 16.49 9.06 -1.67
CA ALA A 20 16.33 9.85 -0.46
C ALA A 20 14.96 10.55 -0.42
N ALA A 21 14.49 11.09 -1.55
CA ALA A 21 13.17 11.69 -1.66
C ALA A 21 12.05 10.67 -1.40
N GLU A 22 12.11 9.50 -2.02
CA GLU A 22 11.14 8.40 -1.81
C GLU A 22 11.16 7.89 -0.37
N LEU A 23 12.34 7.72 0.23
CA LEU A 23 12.47 7.30 1.62
C LEU A 23 11.91 8.34 2.59
N LEU A 24 12.10 9.63 2.31
CA LEU A 24 11.52 10.70 3.12
C LEU A 24 9.99 10.71 3.03
N GLU A 25 9.42 10.52 1.85
CA GLU A 25 7.97 10.45 1.69
C GLU A 25 7.38 9.21 2.39
N HIS A 26 8.02 8.04 2.24
CA HIS A 26 7.63 6.85 2.97
C HIS A 26 7.77 7.02 4.49
N ALA A 27 8.86 7.62 4.97
CA ALA A 27 9.05 7.89 6.40
C ALA A 27 7.97 8.83 6.92
N ARG A 28 7.55 9.84 6.14
CA ARG A 28 6.45 10.74 6.48
C ARG A 28 5.14 9.97 6.62
N VAL A 29 4.83 9.08 5.68
CA VAL A 29 3.63 8.22 5.73
C VAL A 29 3.67 7.27 6.93
N LEU A 30 4.82 6.64 7.20
CA LEU A 30 4.99 5.72 8.33
C LEU A 30 4.91 6.43 9.69
N ALA A 31 5.22 7.72 9.75
CA ALA A 31 5.08 8.53 10.95
C ALA A 31 3.62 8.96 11.21
N LEU A 32 2.71 8.79 10.25
CA LEU A 32 1.29 9.08 10.46
C LEU A 32 0.70 8.06 11.45
N PRO A 33 -0.23 8.48 12.31
CA PRO A 33 -0.96 7.54 13.16
C PRO A 33 -1.70 6.52 12.28
N PRO A 34 -1.72 5.24 12.66
CA PRO A 34 -2.49 4.25 11.93
C PRO A 34 -3.96 4.64 11.86
N THR A 35 -4.58 4.45 10.69
CA THR A 35 -6.03 4.60 10.54
C THR A 35 -6.73 3.64 11.50
N ARG A 36 -7.49 4.19 12.44
CA ARG A 36 -8.31 3.40 13.36
C ARG A 36 -9.67 3.17 12.73
N LEU A 37 -9.98 1.91 12.46
CA LEU A 37 -11.33 1.50 12.05
C LEU A 37 -12.28 1.64 13.25
N SER A 38 -13.49 2.11 12.97
CA SER A 38 -14.63 1.96 13.85
C SER A 38 -14.96 0.47 14.07
N ALA A 39 -15.79 0.18 15.07
CA ALA A 39 -16.22 -1.20 15.34
C ALA A 39 -16.98 -1.80 14.14
N GLU A 40 -17.75 -0.99 13.43
CA GLU A 40 -18.52 -1.38 12.24
C GLU A 40 -17.58 -1.70 11.07
N GLU A 41 -16.68 -0.77 10.71
CA GLU A 41 -15.71 -0.98 9.64
C GLU A 41 -14.80 -2.19 9.92
N ARG A 42 -14.45 -2.42 11.19
CA ARG A 42 -13.69 -3.60 11.59
C ARG A 42 -14.48 -4.89 11.34
N ALA A 43 -15.77 -4.92 11.70
CA ALA A 43 -16.62 -6.08 11.49
C ALA A 43 -16.82 -6.38 10.00
N GLU A 44 -17.03 -5.34 9.18
CA GLU A 44 -17.12 -5.45 7.72
C GLU A 44 -15.83 -6.03 7.12
N LEU A 45 -14.67 -5.53 7.55
CA LEU A 45 -13.37 -6.02 7.08
C LEU A 45 -13.18 -7.50 7.43
N GLU A 46 -13.48 -7.92 8.67
CA GLU A 46 -13.35 -9.32 9.08
C GLU A 46 -14.28 -10.23 8.26
N ALA A 47 -15.51 -9.79 7.96
CA ALA A 47 -16.43 -10.52 7.09
C ALA A 47 -15.89 -10.66 5.66
N ALA A 48 -15.34 -9.58 5.10
CA ALA A 48 -14.73 -9.59 3.77
C ALA A 48 -13.49 -10.50 3.70
N LEU A 49 -12.64 -10.49 4.74
CA LEU A 49 -11.48 -11.38 4.82
C LEU A 49 -11.88 -12.86 4.89
N VAL A 50 -12.97 -13.17 5.59
CA VAL A 50 -13.53 -14.52 5.65
C VAL A 50 -14.06 -14.98 4.29
N ALA A 51 -14.74 -14.10 3.54
CA ALA A 51 -15.17 -14.37 2.16
C ALA A 51 -13.97 -14.58 1.21
N ALA A 52 -12.96 -13.71 1.28
CA ALA A 52 -11.73 -13.80 0.50
C ALA A 52 -11.00 -15.14 0.71
N ARG A 53 -10.95 -15.64 1.95
CA ARG A 53 -10.36 -16.96 2.26
C ARG A 53 -11.11 -18.13 1.61
N ARG A 54 -12.39 -17.94 1.29
CA ARG A 54 -13.20 -18.91 0.53
C ARG A 54 -13.09 -18.72 -1.00
N GLY A 55 -12.31 -17.74 -1.46
CA GLY A 55 -12.22 -17.38 -2.88
C GLY A 55 -13.40 -16.57 -3.38
N GLU A 56 -14.24 -16.03 -2.49
CA GLU A 56 -15.36 -15.17 -2.84
C GLU A 56 -14.84 -13.76 -3.10
N PHE A 57 -14.39 -13.52 -4.33
CA PHE A 57 -13.98 -12.21 -4.83
C PHE A 57 -14.97 -11.70 -5.87
N ALA A 58 -14.97 -10.38 -6.06
CA ALA A 58 -15.62 -9.79 -7.21
C ALA A 58 -15.01 -10.32 -8.52
N SER A 59 -15.86 -10.52 -9.51
CA SER A 59 -15.44 -10.81 -10.89
C SER A 59 -14.72 -9.61 -11.50
N GLU A 60 -13.94 -9.86 -12.56
CA GLU A 60 -13.26 -8.79 -13.31
C GLU A 60 -14.23 -7.71 -13.81
N ALA A 61 -15.44 -8.10 -14.23
CA ALA A 61 -16.46 -7.17 -14.69
C ALA A 61 -16.96 -6.26 -13.56
N GLU A 62 -17.18 -6.82 -12.36
CA GLU A 62 -17.57 -6.05 -11.18
C GLU A 62 -16.46 -5.10 -10.73
N VAL A 63 -15.21 -5.57 -10.74
CA VAL A 63 -14.04 -4.75 -10.44
C VAL A 63 -13.93 -3.59 -11.43
N SER A 64 -13.99 -3.86 -12.74
CA SER A 64 -13.94 -2.84 -13.79
C SER A 64 -15.06 -1.80 -13.65
N ALA A 65 -16.28 -2.23 -13.33
CA ALA A 65 -17.40 -1.32 -13.10
C ALA A 65 -17.17 -0.37 -11.91
N VAL A 66 -16.53 -0.86 -10.84
CA VAL A 66 -16.17 -0.02 -9.68
C VAL A 66 -15.09 1.00 -10.06
N PHE A 67 -14.03 0.59 -10.74
CA PHE A 67 -12.97 1.52 -11.17
C PHE A 67 -13.52 2.60 -12.13
N ALA A 68 -14.33 2.19 -13.11
CA ALA A 68 -14.98 3.11 -14.06
C ALA A 68 -15.88 4.14 -13.36
N LYS A 69 -16.61 3.74 -12.30
CA LYS A 69 -17.42 4.66 -11.49
C LYS A 69 -16.58 5.77 -10.85
N HIS A 70 -15.31 5.52 -10.56
CA HIS A 70 -14.39 6.46 -9.94
C HIS A 70 -13.41 7.13 -10.92
N GLY A 71 -13.56 6.89 -12.23
CA GLY A 71 -12.72 7.50 -13.26
C GLY A 71 -11.28 6.98 -13.29
N LEU A 72 -11.06 5.77 -12.78
CA LEU A 72 -9.79 5.05 -12.80
C LEU A 72 -9.75 4.03 -13.95
#